data_AF-A0A162IR90-F1
#
_entry.id   AF-A0A162IR90-F1
#
_cell.length_a   1.000
_cell.length_b   1.000
_cell.length_c   1.000
_cell.angle_alpha   90.00
_cell.angle_beta   90.00
_cell.angle_gamma   90.00
#
_symmetry.space_group_name_H-M   'P 1'
#
loop_
_entity.id
_entity.type
_entity.pdbx_description
1 polymer ?
#
loop_
_entity_poly.entity_id
_entity_poly.type
_entity_poly.pdbx_seq_one_letter_code
_entity_poly.pdbx_strand_id
1 'polypeptide(L)' 'MIKLIRNSEIEQHKTRYKFYNNRCNGCNKVGDVNILEVRADESSGGTVIVLCDECLKKLGKEIDEKIR' A
#
# COMPACT_ATOMS: atom_id res chain seq x y z
N MET A 1 -11.84 5.51 4.48
CA MET A 1 -10.59 5.41 5.27
C MET A 1 -9.39 5.01 4.43
N ILE A 2 -8.28 5.75 4.56
CA ILE A 2 -6.98 5.38 3.99
C ILE A 2 -6.07 4.91 5.14
N LYS A 3 -5.43 3.74 4.99
CA LYS A 3 -4.50 3.19 5.98
C LYS A 3 -3.20 2.75 5.31
N LEU A 4 -2.08 3.13 5.91
CA LEU A 4 -0.75 2.65 5.55
C LEU A 4 -0.28 1.60 6.57
N ILE A 5 0.16 0.45 6.10
CA ILE A 5 0.81 -0.60 6.91
C ILE A 5 2.22 -0.75 6.38
N ARG A 6 3.21 -0.50 7.24
CA ARG A 6 4.62 -0.59 6.82
C ARG A 6 5.09 -2.02 6.76
N ASN A 7 6.13 -2.28 5.97
CA ASN A 7 6.76 -3.60 5.87
C ASN A 7 7.03 -4.24 7.24
N SER A 8 7.56 -3.47 8.19
CA SER A 8 7.85 -3.90 9.57
C SER A 8 6.63 -4.38 10.36
N GLU A 9 5.42 -4.05 9.91
CA GLU A 9 4.15 -4.35 10.58
C GLU A 9 3.33 -5.39 9.80
N ILE A 10 3.75 -5.78 8.59
CA ILE A 10 2.98 -6.68 7.70
C ILE A 10 2.73 -8.03 8.37
N GLU A 11 3.72 -8.58 9.09
CA GLU A 11 3.58 -9.87 9.78
C GLU A 11 2.45 -9.88 10.82
N GLN A 12 2.14 -8.72 11.42
CA GLN A 12 1.03 -8.57 12.36
C GLN A 12 -0.33 -8.62 11.65
N HIS A 13 -0.33 -8.43 10.32
CA HIS A 13 -1.51 -8.37 9.46
C HIS A 13 -1.58 -9.53 8.45
N LYS A 14 -0.73 -10.55 8.58
CA LYS A 14 -0.65 -11.71 7.67
C LYS A 14 -1.95 -12.51 7.50
N THR A 15 -2.88 -12.42 8.45
CA THR A 15 -4.21 -13.05 8.36
C THR A 15 -5.16 -12.29 7.44
N ARG A 16 -4.91 -11.00 7.20
CA ARG A 16 -5.75 -10.12 6.37
C ARG A 16 -5.21 -9.97 4.95
N TYR A 17 -3.89 -10.00 4.80
CA TYR A 17 -3.27 -9.79 3.49
C TYR A 17 -2.29 -10.93 3.19
N LYS A 18 -2.47 -11.53 2.02
CA LYS A 18 -1.60 -12.60 1.51
C LYS A 18 -0.99 -12.13 0.20
N PHE A 19 0.31 -11.88 0.21
CA PHE A 19 1.03 -11.39 -0.96
C PHE A 19 1.70 -12.52 -1.71
N TYR A 20 1.70 -12.43 -3.04
CA TYR A 20 2.50 -13.29 -3.88
C TYR A 20 3.83 -12.57 -4.19
N ASN A 21 4.94 -13.09 -3.66
CA ASN A 21 6.30 -12.62 -3.91
C ASN A 21 6.55 -11.12 -3.64
N ASN A 22 5.88 -10.51 -2.65
CA ASN A 22 6.08 -9.11 -2.24
C ASN A 22 6.35 -8.14 -3.43
N ARG A 23 5.53 -8.25 -4.48
CA ARG A 23 5.74 -7.51 -5.72
C ARG A 23 5.09 -6.13 -5.64
N CYS A 24 5.85 -5.09 -5.95
CA CYS A 24 5.34 -3.72 -6.04
C CYS A 24 4.42 -3.56 -7.25
N ASN A 25 3.19 -3.06 -7.04
CA ASN A 25 2.24 -2.75 -8.11
C ASN A 25 2.68 -1.57 -8.99
N GLY A 26 3.55 -0.69 -8.49
CA GLY A 26 4.02 0.49 -9.23
C GLY A 26 5.18 0.21 -10.19
N CYS A 27 6.11 -0.67 -9.82
CA CYS A 27 7.34 -0.93 -10.60
C CYS A 27 7.63 -2.41 -10.89
N ASN A 28 6.76 -3.33 -10.47
CA ASN A 28 6.88 -4.78 -10.64
C ASN A 28 8.13 -5.43 -10.03
N LYS A 29 8.98 -4.67 -9.32
CA LYS A 29 10.11 -5.23 -8.57
C LYS A 29 9.62 -6.05 -7.39
N VAL A 30 10.37 -7.11 -7.07
CA VAL A 30 10.20 -7.93 -5.87
C VAL A 30 11.14 -7.41 -4.79
N GLY A 31 10.64 -7.29 -3.56
CA GLY A 31 11.44 -6.81 -2.42
C GLY A 31 10.54 -6.38 -1.26
N ASP A 32 11.04 -5.50 -0.41
CA ASP A 32 10.23 -4.95 0.68
C ASP A 32 9.13 -4.04 0.15
N VAL A 33 7.92 -4.29 0.62
CA VAL A 33 6.70 -3.58 0.23
C VAL A 33 5.91 -3.16 1.45
N ASN A 34 5.12 -2.12 1.27
CA ASN A 34 4.12 -1.60 2.18
C ASN A 34 2.73 -1.81 1.59
N ILE A 35 1.71 -1.73 2.45
CA ILE A 35 0.31 -1.88 2.06
C ILE A 35 -0.39 -0.55 2.23
N LEU A 36 -0.97 -0.05 1.14
CA LEU A 36 -1.92 1.04 1.16
C LEU A 36 -3.32 0.49 0.99
N GLU A 37 -4.12 0.55 2.06
CA GLU A 37 -5.52 0.15 2.05
C GLU A 37 -6.41 1.38 1.90
N VAL A 38 -7.27 1.37 0.88
CA VAL A 38 -8.22 2.46 0.60
C VAL A 38 -9.62 1.85 0.56
N ARG A 39 -10.43 2.19 1.56
CA ARG A 39 -11.82 1.72 1.69
C ARG A 39 -12.77 2.90 1.79
N ALA A 40 -14.00 2.73 1.31
CA ALA A 40 -15.09 3.62 1.70
C ALA A 40 -15.37 3.45 3.21
N ASP A 41 -15.81 4.51 3.87
CA ASP A 41 -16.11 4.43 5.30
C ASP A 41 -17.20 3.39 5.59
N GLU A 42 -17.00 2.63 6.67
CA GLU A 42 -17.85 1.50 7.09
C GLU A 42 -18.04 0.38 6.05
N SER A 43 -17.26 0.38 4.97
CA SER A 43 -17.37 -0.59 3.88
C SER A 43 -16.33 -1.71 3.98
N SER A 44 -16.78 -2.93 3.67
CA SER A 44 -15.89 -4.06 3.37
C SER A 44 -15.31 -4.01 1.96
N GLY A 45 -15.83 -3.11 1.10
CA GLY A 45 -15.34 -2.85 -0.24
C GLY A 45 -14.20 -1.82 -0.25
N GLY A 46 -13.16 -2.12 -1.04
CA GLY A 46 -12.04 -1.21 -1.23
C GLY A 46 -10.94 -1.82 -2.07
N THR A 47 -9.83 -1.11 -2.16
CA THR A 47 -8.63 -1.57 -2.87
C THR A 47 -7.45 -1.66 -1.92
N VAL A 48 -6.58 -2.63 -2.20
CA VAL A 48 -5.32 -2.85 -1.50
C VAL A 48 -4.23 -2.69 -2.54
N ILE A 49 -3.32 -1.75 -2.30
CA ILE A 49 -2.22 -1.43 -3.21
C ILE A 49 -0.92 -1.75 -2.48
N VAL A 50 -0.06 -2.53 -3.12
CA VAL A 50 1.23 -2.98 -2.58
C VAL A 50 2.34 -2.17 -3.26
N LEU A 51 3.10 -1.41 -2.49
CA LEU A 51 4.12 -0.49 -3.03
C LEU A 51 5.43 -0.60 -2.26
N CYS A 52 6.55 -0.63 -3.00
CA CYS A 52 7.85 -0.37 -2.39
C CYS A 52 7.96 1.09 -1.93
N ASP A 53 8.93 1.39 -1.07
CA ASP A 53 9.16 2.72 -0.51
C ASP A 53 9.31 3.82 -1.58
N GLU A 54 10.01 3.53 -2.68
CA GLU A 54 10.22 4.49 -3.77
C GLU A 54 8.89 4.87 -4.44
N CYS A 55 8.08 3.87 -4.78
CA CYS A 55 6.77 4.09 -5.42
C CYS A 55 5.80 4.77 -4.46
N LEU A 56 5.82 4.43 -3.17
CA LEU A 56 4.99 5.06 -2.15
C LEU A 56 5.33 6.56 -1.99
N LYS A 57 6.63 6.89 -1.93
CA LYS A 57 7.10 8.30 -1.88
C LYS A 57 6.68 9.09 -3.12
N LYS A 58 6.76 8.47 -4.31
CA LYS A 58 6.33 9.09 -5.57
C LYS A 58 4.83 9.39 -5.55
N LEU A 59 4.00 8.42 -5.15
CA LEU A 59 2.56 8.60 -5.03
C LEU A 59 2.21 9.74 -4.05
N GLY A 60 2.87 9.81 -2.91
CA GLY A 60 2.68 10.90 -1.94
C GLY A 60 2.94 12.28 -2.55
N LYS A 61 4.04 12.43 -3.30
CA LYS A 61 4.35 13.69 -4.00
C LYS A 61 3.28 14.07 -5.03
N GLU A 62 2.85 13.12 -5.87
CA GLU A 62 1.83 13.38 -6.88
C GLU A 62 0.49 13.79 -6.27
N ILE A 63 0.14 13.27 -5.10
CA ILE A 63 -1.07 13.68 -4.36
C ILE A 63 -0.90 15.08 -3.78
N ASP A 64 0.22 15.34 -3.10
CA ASP A 64 0.52 16.66 -2.52
C ASP A 64 0.54 17.77 -3.59
N GLU A 65 1.07 17.48 -4.78
CA GLU A 65 1.07 18.40 -5.92
C GLU A 65 -0.33 18.65 -6.50
N LYS A 66 -1.25 17.70 -6.38
CA LYS A 66 -2.63 17.83 -6.90
C LYS A 66 -3.62 18.47 -5.93
N ILE A 67 -3.31 18.47 -4.64
CA ILE A 67 -4.17 19.02 -3.58
C ILE A 67 -3.74 20.45 -3.18
N ARG A 68 -2.57 20.90 -3.64
CA ARG A 68 -2.13 22.31 -3.57
C ARG A 68 -2.68 23.11 -4.73
#